data_AF-A0A8W8L8F7-F1
#
_entry.id   AF-A0A8W8L8F7-F1
#
_cell.length_a   1.000
_cell.length_b   1.000
_cell.length_c   1.000
_cell.angle_alpha   90.00
_cell.angle_beta   90.00
_cell.angle_gamma   90.00
#
_symmetry.space_group_name_H-M   'P 1'
#
loop_
_entity.id
_entity.type
_entity.pdbx_description
1 polymer ?
#
loop_
_entity_poly.entity_id
_entity_poly.type
_entity_poly.pdbx_seq_one_letter_code
_entity_poly.pdbx_strand_id
1 'polypeptide(L)'
;VSHPQYVYWQGLDSLSAPFLALNFNNEALAYSCLSAFIPKYLHNFFLKDNSQVIQEYLAVFSHLITFHDPELSNHLEGIGFIPDLYAIPWFLTMFAHAFPIHKLVHLWDTLLLGNSSFPLCIGVAILRQFRDRLLTYGFNECILMFSDMPEIDIQRCVQDSIKIFCSTPKSATFRQHAREPNKPGTSSSRPNISYYSRDYNEQPKSELSMEPVKVEELKTEKCCRISAEDLIEMGELCGPSSSKSPTKRKPNSRPMIIVIDIRNPEDYAKGAIPGSINIPFPSAFSPEGDLNPCAAVNVLNQNKQQVKVIVGSRGKNANNFAADLVRLGYHKVCVLHKGIDVLRSTNILTVPPADYF
;
A
#
# COMPACT_ATOMS: atom_id res chain seq x y z
N VAL A 1 37.53 -4.04 -5.00
CA VAL A 1 36.25 -3.55 -4.45
C VAL A 1 35.44 -4.76 -4.00
N SER A 2 35.15 -4.88 -2.70
CA SER A 2 34.53 -6.09 -2.13
C SER A 2 33.08 -6.31 -2.54
N HIS A 3 32.40 -5.26 -3.04
CA HIS A 3 31.03 -5.32 -3.56
C HIS A 3 30.88 -4.43 -4.81
N PRO A 4 31.24 -4.93 -6.02
CA PRO A 4 31.29 -4.12 -7.24
C PRO A 4 29.91 -3.66 -7.74
N GLN A 5 28.82 -4.24 -7.24
CA GLN A 5 27.44 -3.90 -7.62
C GLN A 5 26.90 -2.62 -6.96
N TYR A 6 27.55 -2.16 -5.89
CA TYR A 6 27.11 -1.00 -5.12
C TYR A 6 27.95 0.23 -5.43
N VAL A 7 27.31 1.39 -5.32
CA VAL A 7 27.96 2.71 -5.38
C VAL A 7 27.57 3.51 -4.15
N TYR A 8 28.43 4.47 -3.76
CA TYR A 8 28.04 5.42 -2.73
C TYR A 8 26.99 6.38 -3.30
N TRP A 9 25.77 6.30 -2.77
CA TRP A 9 24.70 7.25 -3.07
C TRP A 9 24.74 8.39 -2.06
N GLN A 10 24.66 9.63 -2.55
CA GLN A 10 24.54 10.81 -1.70
C GLN A 10 23.31 10.67 -0.79
N GLY A 11 23.47 10.89 0.51
CA GLY A 11 22.47 10.64 1.55
C GLY A 11 22.73 9.40 2.41
N LEU A 12 23.63 8.50 2.00
CA LEU A 12 24.02 7.34 2.82
C LEU A 12 24.75 7.76 4.11
N ASP A 13 25.50 8.86 4.08
CA ASP A 13 26.03 9.55 5.26
C ASP A 13 24.92 9.96 6.23
N SER A 14 23.85 10.58 5.71
CA SER A 14 22.68 10.97 6.51
C SER A 14 22.01 9.77 7.16
N LEU A 15 21.90 8.64 6.44
CA LEU A 15 21.39 7.37 6.99
C LEU A 15 22.31 6.77 8.07
N SER A 16 23.63 6.91 7.91
CA SER A 16 24.63 6.33 8.81
C SER A 16 24.78 7.11 10.10
N ALA A 17 24.60 8.44 10.04
CA ALA A 17 24.83 9.35 11.16
C ALA A 17 24.06 9.00 12.45
N PRO A 18 22.77 8.61 12.43
CA PRO A 18 22.05 8.23 13.64
C PRO A 18 22.63 6.99 14.34
N PHE A 19 23.06 5.98 13.58
CA PHE A 19 23.65 4.77 14.14
C PHE A 19 24.99 5.08 14.82
N LEU A 20 25.81 5.92 14.18
CA LEU A 20 27.09 6.35 14.75
C LEU A 20 26.89 7.27 15.96
N ALA A 21 25.95 8.22 15.90
CA ALA A 21 25.64 9.12 17.01
C ALA A 21 25.17 8.37 18.26
N LEU A 22 24.33 7.34 18.09
CA LEU A 22 23.84 6.50 19.20
C LEU A 22 24.91 5.54 19.74
N ASN A 23 25.90 5.15 18.93
CA ASN A 23 26.92 4.16 19.29
C ASN A 23 28.33 4.73 19.10
N PHE A 24 28.56 6.00 19.45
CA PHE A 24 29.79 6.73 19.11
C PHE A 24 31.08 6.05 19.62
N ASN A 25 31.01 5.39 20.78
CA ASN A 25 32.13 4.67 21.37
C ASN A 25 32.29 3.23 20.84
N ASN A 26 31.42 2.78 19.94
CA ASN A 26 31.40 1.42 19.41
C ASN A 26 31.00 1.42 17.93
N GLU A 27 31.95 1.80 17.08
CA GLU A 27 31.79 1.82 15.62
C GLU A 27 31.34 0.46 15.05
N ALA A 28 31.84 -0.64 15.60
CA ALA A 28 31.46 -1.99 15.16
C ALA A 28 29.96 -2.26 15.40
N LEU A 29 29.41 -1.80 16.51
CA LEU A 29 27.97 -1.89 16.79
C LEU A 29 27.17 -0.95 15.88
N ALA A 30 27.62 0.28 15.67
CA ALA A 30 26.99 1.22 14.73
C ALA A 30 26.87 0.59 13.32
N TYR A 31 27.98 0.04 12.83
CA TYR A 31 28.04 -0.66 11.55
C TYR A 31 27.12 -1.89 11.54
N SER A 32 27.13 -2.71 12.60
CA SER A 32 26.26 -3.88 12.71
C SER A 32 24.77 -3.51 12.64
N CYS A 33 24.36 -2.45 13.32
CA CYS A 33 22.99 -1.92 13.25
C CYS A 33 22.63 -1.48 11.83
N LEU A 34 23.49 -0.69 11.17
CA LEU A 34 23.28 -0.24 9.79
C LEU A 34 23.20 -1.41 8.81
N SER A 35 24.11 -2.39 8.93
CA SER A 35 24.13 -3.61 8.11
C SER A 35 22.87 -4.47 8.28
N ALA A 36 22.25 -4.46 9.45
CA ALA A 36 20.97 -5.13 9.68
C ALA A 36 19.77 -4.31 9.18
N PHE A 37 19.88 -2.98 9.20
CA PHE A 37 18.83 -2.05 8.80
C PHE A 37 18.63 -2.00 7.28
N ILE A 38 19.72 -1.93 6.50
CA ILE A 38 19.67 -1.79 5.05
C ILE A 38 18.86 -2.91 4.38
N PRO A 39 19.10 -4.21 4.63
CA PRO A 39 18.31 -5.29 4.01
C PRO A 39 16.84 -5.29 4.42
N LYS A 40 16.48 -4.64 5.54
CA LYS A 40 15.09 -4.57 6.03
C LYS A 40 14.28 -3.48 5.31
N TYR A 41 14.85 -2.31 5.07
CA TYR A 41 14.09 -1.15 4.56
C TYR A 41 14.57 -0.62 3.20
N LEU A 42 15.80 -0.93 2.82
CA LEU A 42 16.53 -0.33 1.70
C LEU A 42 17.15 -1.41 0.79
N HIS A 43 16.50 -2.57 0.70
CA HIS A 43 16.98 -3.64 -0.16
C HIS A 43 17.09 -3.16 -1.61
N ASN A 44 18.27 -3.34 -2.22
CA ASN A 44 18.62 -2.89 -3.57
C ASN A 44 18.58 -1.37 -3.84
N PHE A 45 18.33 -0.52 -2.84
CA PHE A 45 18.31 0.94 -3.03
C PHE A 45 19.67 1.51 -3.46
N PHE A 46 20.78 0.85 -3.08
CA PHE A 46 22.14 1.36 -3.32
C PHE A 46 22.87 0.68 -4.50
N LEU A 47 22.14 -0.06 -5.34
CA LEU A 47 22.70 -0.60 -6.58
C LEU A 47 23.16 0.53 -7.51
N LYS A 48 24.11 0.24 -8.40
CA LYS A 48 24.53 1.17 -9.45
C LYS A 48 23.37 1.61 -10.34
N ASP A 49 22.50 0.66 -10.69
CA ASP A 49 21.20 0.92 -11.30
C ASP A 49 20.11 0.45 -10.33
N ASN A 50 19.45 1.42 -9.69
CA ASN A 50 18.36 1.22 -8.74
C ASN A 50 17.01 1.72 -9.30
N SER A 51 16.96 2.07 -10.60
CA SER A 51 15.81 2.75 -11.22
C SER A 51 14.51 1.96 -11.01
N GLN A 52 14.52 0.66 -11.30
CA GLN A 52 13.37 -0.23 -11.10
C GLN A 52 12.89 -0.27 -9.64
N VAL A 53 13.83 -0.30 -8.68
CA VAL A 53 13.53 -0.34 -7.23
C VAL A 53 12.85 0.95 -6.78
N ILE A 54 13.44 2.10 -7.12
CA ILE A 54 12.92 3.41 -6.73
C ILE A 54 11.57 3.68 -7.41
N GLN A 55 11.45 3.39 -8.70
CA GLN A 55 10.23 3.63 -9.46
C GLN A 55 9.08 2.72 -8.99
N GLU A 56 9.33 1.45 -8.67
CA GLU A 56 8.34 0.58 -8.01
C GLU A 56 7.91 1.17 -6.66
N TYR A 57 8.88 1.57 -5.83
CA TYR A 57 8.61 2.10 -4.50
C TYR A 57 7.75 3.37 -4.54
N LEU A 58 8.04 4.30 -5.44
CA LEU A 58 7.30 5.53 -5.63
C LEU A 58 5.90 5.28 -6.23
N ALA A 59 5.76 4.32 -7.15
CA ALA A 59 4.45 3.94 -7.69
C ALA A 59 3.52 3.40 -6.58
N VAL A 60 4.03 2.50 -5.75
CA VAL A 60 3.28 1.99 -4.58
C VAL A 60 2.99 3.09 -3.57
N PHE A 61 3.90 4.06 -3.39
CA PHE A 61 3.65 5.23 -2.56
C PHE A 61 2.51 6.08 -3.11
N SER A 62 2.49 6.38 -4.41
CA SER A 62 1.37 7.07 -5.07
C SER A 62 0.04 6.36 -4.83
N HIS A 63 0.00 5.03 -5.03
CA HIS A 63 -1.21 4.23 -4.77
C HIS A 63 -1.67 4.31 -3.32
N LEU A 64 -0.73 4.38 -2.37
CA LEU A 64 -1.05 4.49 -0.95
C LEU A 64 -1.60 5.88 -0.60
N ILE A 65 -1.11 6.95 -1.23
CA ILE A 65 -1.71 8.29 -1.13
C ILE A 65 -3.15 8.22 -1.64
N THR A 66 -3.37 7.70 -2.85
CA THR A 66 -4.72 7.53 -3.44
C THR A 66 -5.66 6.75 -2.53
N PHE A 67 -5.17 5.67 -1.92
CA PHE A 67 -5.96 4.81 -1.05
C PHE A 67 -6.47 5.54 0.20
N HIS A 68 -5.65 6.41 0.79
CA HIS A 68 -5.99 7.10 2.05
C HIS A 68 -6.57 8.50 1.86
N ASP A 69 -6.17 9.22 0.82
CA ASP A 69 -6.60 10.59 0.52
C ASP A 69 -6.72 10.81 -1.00
N PRO A 70 -7.79 10.29 -1.63
CA PRO A 70 -7.98 10.41 -3.08
C PRO A 70 -8.16 11.86 -3.53
N GLU A 71 -8.73 12.73 -2.70
CA GLU A 71 -8.87 14.17 -3.00
C GLU A 71 -7.50 14.82 -3.14
N LEU A 72 -6.61 14.62 -2.17
CA LEU A 72 -5.24 15.11 -2.24
C LEU A 72 -4.49 14.50 -3.43
N SER A 73 -4.64 13.19 -3.66
CA SER A 73 -3.98 12.52 -4.78
C SER A 73 -4.41 13.09 -6.13
N ASN A 74 -5.72 13.28 -6.34
CA ASN A 74 -6.26 13.84 -7.58
C ASN A 74 -5.76 15.27 -7.81
N HIS A 75 -5.72 16.09 -6.76
CA HIS A 75 -5.19 17.45 -6.84
C HIS A 75 -3.70 17.47 -7.21
N LEU A 76 -2.86 16.74 -6.48
CA LEU A 76 -1.42 16.70 -6.71
C LEU A 76 -1.09 16.21 -8.12
N GLU A 77 -1.79 15.18 -8.60
CA GLU A 77 -1.61 14.70 -9.97
C GLU A 77 -2.12 15.70 -11.01
N GLY A 78 -3.25 16.38 -10.74
CA GLY A 78 -3.80 17.41 -11.61
C GLY A 78 -2.85 18.59 -11.83
N ILE A 79 -2.03 18.93 -10.83
CA ILE A 79 -0.98 19.95 -10.95
C ILE A 79 0.38 19.38 -11.39
N GLY A 80 0.49 18.08 -11.66
CA GLY A 80 1.73 17.41 -12.05
C GLY A 80 2.77 17.26 -10.94
N PHE A 81 2.37 17.40 -9.67
CA PHE A 81 3.26 17.27 -8.51
C PHE A 81 3.31 15.81 -8.02
N ILE A 82 4.19 15.02 -8.64
CA ILE A 82 4.33 13.58 -8.40
C ILE A 82 5.41 13.24 -7.36
N PRO A 83 5.34 12.07 -6.69
CA PRO A 83 6.31 11.70 -5.65
C PRO A 83 7.78 11.66 -6.07
N ASP A 84 8.08 11.40 -7.35
CA ASP A 84 9.44 11.44 -7.90
C ASP A 84 10.17 12.77 -7.61
N LEU A 85 9.42 13.87 -7.44
CA LEU A 85 9.99 15.20 -7.22
C LEU A 85 10.44 15.44 -5.78
N TYR A 86 9.88 14.74 -4.79
CA TYR A 86 10.08 15.08 -3.38
C TYR A 86 10.35 13.89 -2.45
N ALA A 87 9.92 12.67 -2.81
CA ALA A 87 9.91 11.54 -1.87
C ALA A 87 11.18 10.67 -1.95
N ILE A 88 12.00 10.80 -2.99
CA ILE A 88 13.24 10.02 -3.12
C ILE A 88 14.18 10.23 -1.92
N PRO A 89 14.51 11.46 -1.49
CA PRO A 89 15.38 11.67 -0.32
C PRO A 89 14.79 11.13 0.97
N TRP A 90 13.45 11.18 1.11
CA TRP A 90 12.76 10.66 2.28
C TRP A 90 12.98 9.15 2.42
N PHE A 91 12.75 8.39 1.35
CA PHE A 91 12.87 6.94 1.42
C PHE A 91 14.33 6.50 1.37
N LEU A 92 15.18 7.10 0.54
CA LEU A 92 16.60 6.73 0.43
C LEU A 92 17.35 6.85 1.77
N THR A 93 16.97 7.84 2.59
CA THR A 93 17.60 8.10 3.88
C THR A 93 16.74 7.68 5.08
N MET A 94 15.58 7.06 4.83
CA MET A 94 14.57 6.75 5.86
C MET A 94 14.30 7.97 6.76
N PHE A 95 14.08 9.11 6.12
CA PHE A 95 13.79 10.43 6.68
C PHE A 95 14.96 11.09 7.45
N ALA A 96 16.14 10.48 7.48
CA ALA A 96 17.29 11.01 8.22
C ALA A 96 17.80 12.34 7.67
N HIS A 97 17.63 12.58 6.36
CA HIS A 97 17.97 13.87 5.75
C HIS A 97 16.89 14.94 6.00
N ALA A 98 15.65 14.53 6.29
CA ALA A 98 14.52 15.45 6.45
C ALA A 98 14.36 15.97 7.89
N PHE A 99 14.84 15.22 8.89
CA PHE A 99 14.60 15.52 10.30
C PHE A 99 15.90 15.64 11.11
N PRO A 100 15.93 16.55 12.10
CA PRO A 100 17.01 16.55 13.08
C PRO A 100 16.99 15.25 13.90
N ILE A 101 18.17 14.81 14.36
CA ILE A 101 18.37 13.50 15.01
C ILE A 101 17.35 13.22 16.12
N HIS A 102 17.04 14.18 17.00
CA HIS A 102 16.11 13.97 18.12
C HIS A 102 14.67 13.64 17.67
N LYS A 103 14.22 14.22 16.55
CA LYS A 103 12.93 13.90 15.92
C LYS A 103 12.99 12.56 15.20
N LEU A 104 14.10 12.32 14.50
CA LEU A 104 14.34 11.10 13.75
C LEU A 104 14.32 9.86 14.66
N VAL A 105 15.01 9.89 15.80
CA VAL A 105 15.04 8.73 16.72
C VAL A 105 13.65 8.40 17.26
N HIS A 106 12.85 9.42 17.59
CA HIS A 106 11.47 9.22 18.05
C HIS A 106 10.58 8.56 16.97
N LEU A 107 10.76 8.97 15.70
CA LEU A 107 10.11 8.33 14.56
C LEU A 107 10.62 6.89 14.35
N TRP A 108 11.94 6.68 14.48
CA TRP A 108 12.60 5.41 14.25
C TRP A 108 12.26 4.35 15.30
N ASP A 109 11.99 4.74 16.55
CA ASP A 109 11.50 3.83 17.59
C ASP A 109 10.27 3.04 17.13
N THR A 110 9.36 3.70 16.41
CA THR A 110 8.19 3.03 15.84
C THR A 110 8.50 2.34 14.51
N LEU A 111 9.29 2.98 13.64
CA LEU A 111 9.67 2.41 12.34
C LEU A 111 10.31 1.03 12.49
N LEU A 112 11.20 0.86 13.47
CA LEU A 112 11.93 -0.38 13.74
C LEU A 112 11.01 -1.55 14.15
N LEU A 113 9.84 -1.26 14.73
CA LEU A 113 8.81 -2.26 15.06
C LEU A 113 7.98 -2.70 13.84
N GLY A 114 7.88 -1.82 12.84
CA GLY A 114 7.19 -2.07 11.58
C GLY A 114 7.96 -2.96 10.60
N ASN A 115 7.26 -3.38 9.56
CA ASN A 115 7.84 -4.10 8.42
C ASN A 115 8.36 -3.13 7.34
N SER A 116 8.84 -3.64 6.21
CA SER A 116 9.43 -2.83 5.13
C SER A 116 8.44 -1.82 4.50
N SER A 117 7.13 -1.97 4.70
CA SER A 117 6.09 -1.08 4.18
C SER A 117 5.74 0.07 5.11
N PHE A 118 6.14 0.03 6.38
CA PHE A 118 5.85 1.09 7.34
C PHE A 118 6.39 2.48 6.94
N PRO A 119 7.58 2.62 6.31
CA PRO A 119 8.05 3.92 5.83
C PRO A 119 7.11 4.61 4.83
N LEU A 120 6.41 3.84 3.97
CA LEU A 120 5.39 4.38 3.07
C LEU A 120 4.26 5.05 3.86
N CYS A 121 3.86 4.45 4.99
CA CYS A 121 2.81 4.98 5.86
C CYS A 121 3.23 6.28 6.56
N ILE A 122 4.52 6.39 6.91
CA ILE A 122 5.10 7.65 7.41
C ILE A 122 5.04 8.73 6.35
N GLY A 123 5.42 8.42 5.10
CA GLY A 123 5.32 9.37 3.99
C GLY A 123 3.90 9.91 3.80
N VAL A 124 2.88 9.05 3.86
CA VAL A 124 1.47 9.47 3.78
C VAL A 124 1.07 10.31 5.00
N ALA A 125 1.51 9.93 6.21
CA ALA A 125 1.24 10.70 7.43
C ALA A 125 1.83 12.12 7.37
N ILE A 126 3.02 12.28 6.79
CA ILE A 126 3.65 13.59 6.56
C ILE A 126 2.78 14.43 5.61
N LEU A 127 2.38 13.88 4.46
CA LEU A 127 1.51 14.58 3.50
C LEU A 127 0.18 15.00 4.13
N ARG A 128 -0.40 14.17 5.01
CA ARG A 128 -1.65 14.49 5.72
C ARG A 128 -1.53 15.69 6.67
N GLN A 129 -0.36 15.96 7.25
CA GLN A 129 -0.17 17.17 8.07
C GLN A 129 -0.15 18.44 7.22
N PHE A 130 0.21 18.30 5.96
CA PHE A 130 0.31 19.40 5.01
C PHE A 130 -0.92 19.55 4.11
N ARG A 131 -1.87 18.61 4.20
CA ARG A 131 -3.04 18.47 3.33
C ARG A 131 -3.73 19.80 3.03
N ASP A 132 -4.10 20.56 4.06
CA ASP A 132 -4.88 21.78 3.90
C ASP A 132 -4.14 22.84 3.07
N ARG A 133 -2.82 22.91 3.18
CA ARG A 133 -1.98 23.79 2.35
C ARG A 133 -1.83 23.24 0.94
N LEU A 134 -1.53 21.94 0.83
CA LEU A 134 -1.30 21.28 -0.47
C LEU A 134 -2.51 21.40 -1.39
N LEU A 135 -3.73 21.25 -0.87
CA LEU A 135 -4.98 21.39 -1.64
C LEU A 135 -5.19 22.82 -2.18
N THR A 136 -4.55 23.82 -1.58
CA THR A 136 -4.64 25.22 -2.05
C THR A 136 -3.49 25.63 -2.97
N TYR A 137 -2.44 24.81 -3.06
CA TYR A 137 -1.20 25.14 -3.74
C TYR A 137 -1.18 24.60 -5.18
N GLY A 138 -0.53 25.36 -6.06
CA GLY A 138 -0.12 24.90 -7.38
C GLY A 138 1.24 24.21 -7.35
N PHE A 139 1.74 23.84 -8.52
CA PHE A 139 3.00 23.12 -8.66
C PHE A 139 4.19 23.85 -8.01
N ASN A 140 4.34 25.15 -8.28
CA ASN A 140 5.49 25.93 -7.82
C ASN A 140 5.46 26.14 -6.30
N GLU A 141 4.28 26.39 -5.73
CA GLU A 141 4.09 26.55 -4.29
C GLU A 141 4.41 25.24 -3.55
N CYS A 142 4.02 24.09 -4.12
CA CYS A 142 4.41 22.78 -3.61
C CYS A 142 5.93 22.58 -3.65
N ILE A 143 6.61 22.88 -4.76
CA ILE A 143 8.08 22.75 -4.86
C ILE A 143 8.79 23.60 -3.80
N LEU A 144 8.34 24.84 -3.61
CA LEU A 144 8.92 25.72 -2.60
C LEU A 144 8.69 25.17 -1.18
N MET A 145 7.47 24.73 -0.89
CA MET A 145 7.12 24.18 0.42
C MET A 145 7.92 22.93 0.78
N PHE A 146 8.23 22.04 -0.16
CA PHE A 146 9.02 20.84 0.13
C PHE A 146 10.52 21.11 0.18
N SER A 147 10.97 22.20 -0.44
CA SER A 147 12.36 22.67 -0.37
C SER A 147 12.67 23.28 0.99
N ASP A 148 11.71 23.98 1.60
CA ASP A 148 11.75 24.49 2.98
C ASP A 148 10.60 23.88 3.79
N MET A 149 10.77 22.61 4.16
CA MET A 149 9.70 21.82 4.76
C MET A 149 9.24 22.41 6.09
N PRO A 150 7.94 22.72 6.25
CA PRO A 150 7.42 23.21 7.51
C PRO A 150 7.64 22.21 8.65
N GLU A 151 7.59 22.71 9.89
CA GLU A 151 7.75 21.84 11.04
C GLU A 151 6.68 20.76 11.11
N ILE A 152 7.13 19.51 11.30
CA ILE A 152 6.28 18.32 11.44
C ILE A 152 6.17 17.96 12.92
N ASP A 153 4.94 17.70 13.36
CA ASP A 153 4.65 17.07 14.64
C ASP A 153 4.93 15.56 14.51
N ILE A 154 6.03 15.10 15.11
CA ILE A 154 6.47 13.70 15.02
C ILE A 154 5.53 12.78 15.79
N GLN A 155 4.98 13.22 16.93
CA GLN A 155 4.07 12.38 17.72
C GLN A 155 2.79 12.11 16.93
N ARG A 156 2.21 13.15 16.32
CA ARG A 156 1.08 12.99 15.41
C ARG A 156 1.44 12.14 14.20
N CYS A 157 2.63 12.35 13.60
CA CYS A 157 3.11 11.56 12.47
C CYS A 157 3.16 10.06 12.79
N VAL A 158 3.70 9.69 13.96
CA VAL A 158 3.78 8.31 14.45
C VAL A 158 2.37 7.71 14.64
N GLN A 159 1.47 8.44 15.30
CA GLN A 159 0.10 7.97 15.52
C GLN A 159 -0.66 7.74 14.20
N ASP A 160 -0.55 8.68 13.28
CA ASP A 160 -1.26 8.61 12.01
C ASP A 160 -0.65 7.53 11.10
N SER A 161 0.67 7.34 11.09
CA SER A 161 1.32 6.26 10.34
C SER A 161 0.94 4.87 10.85
N ILE A 162 0.76 4.68 12.17
CA ILE A 162 0.21 3.43 12.73
C ILE A 162 -1.24 3.20 12.26
N LYS A 163 -2.11 4.22 12.31
CA LYS A 163 -3.50 4.09 11.84
C LYS A 163 -3.58 3.76 10.36
N ILE A 164 -2.75 4.42 9.54
CA ILE A 164 -2.61 4.15 8.10
C ILE A 164 -2.20 2.69 7.91
N PHE A 165 -1.13 2.26 8.58
CA PHE A 165 -0.62 0.89 8.49
C PHE A 165 -1.67 -0.17 8.87
N CYS A 166 -2.39 0.01 9.98
CA CYS A 166 -3.41 -0.94 10.44
C CYS A 166 -4.68 -0.97 9.57
N SER A 167 -4.94 0.09 8.80
CA SER A 167 -6.11 0.19 7.92
C SER A 167 -5.83 -0.15 6.46
N THR A 168 -4.57 -0.41 6.11
CA THR A 168 -4.13 -0.82 4.77
C THR A 168 -4.03 -2.34 4.65
N PRO A 169 -4.66 -2.96 3.62
CA PRO A 169 -4.42 -4.36 3.31
C PRO A 169 -2.93 -4.61 3.07
N LYS A 170 -2.41 -5.73 3.57
CA LYS A 170 -0.97 -5.98 3.53
C LYS A 170 -0.42 -6.06 2.10
N SER A 171 -1.15 -6.76 1.24
CA SER A 171 -0.88 -6.90 -0.20
C SER A 171 -0.97 -5.58 -0.98
N ALA A 172 -1.65 -4.55 -0.47
CA ALA A 172 -1.71 -3.22 -1.10
C ALA A 172 -0.36 -2.50 -1.13
N THR A 173 0.60 -2.96 -0.32
CA THR A 173 1.98 -2.44 -0.29
C THR A 173 3.01 -3.41 -0.86
N PHE A 174 2.54 -4.43 -1.59
CA PHE A 174 3.39 -5.44 -2.21
C PHE A 174 4.40 -4.79 -3.17
N ARG A 175 5.67 -5.18 -3.03
CA ARG A 175 6.78 -4.77 -3.89
C ARG A 175 7.69 -5.96 -4.12
N GLN A 176 8.12 -6.18 -5.35
CA GLN A 176 9.09 -7.20 -5.70
C GLN A 176 10.41 -6.99 -4.95
N HIS A 177 10.84 -5.73 -4.83
CA HIS A 177 12.12 -5.36 -4.23
C HIS A 177 12.04 -4.99 -2.74
N ALA A 178 10.93 -5.32 -2.04
CA ALA A 178 10.76 -5.00 -0.62
C ALA A 178 11.88 -5.57 0.27
N ARG A 179 12.30 -6.81 0.00
CA ARG A 179 13.29 -7.58 0.77
C ARG A 179 13.99 -8.63 -0.09
N GLU A 180 15.13 -9.12 0.39
CA GLU A 180 15.79 -10.29 -0.20
C GLU A 180 14.85 -11.50 -0.23
N PRO A 181 14.81 -12.26 -1.35
CA PRO A 181 14.10 -13.52 -1.38
C PRO A 181 14.68 -14.48 -0.34
N ASN A 182 13.82 -15.11 0.47
CA ASN A 182 14.25 -16.15 1.40
C ASN A 182 14.98 -17.27 0.62
N LYS A 183 16.23 -17.58 1.02
CA LYS A 183 16.95 -18.72 0.46
C LYS A 183 16.21 -20.00 0.85
N PRO A 184 15.94 -20.92 -0.10
CA PRO A 184 15.28 -22.19 0.20
C PRO A 184 16.07 -22.94 1.29
N GLY A 185 15.39 -23.33 2.37
CA GLY A 185 15.98 -24.04 3.53
C GLY A 185 16.36 -23.16 4.73
N THR A 186 16.30 -21.83 4.62
CA THR A 186 16.55 -20.90 5.74
C THR A 186 15.27 -20.26 6.27
N SER A 187 14.25 -21.06 6.57
CA SER A 187 13.12 -20.53 7.34
C SER A 187 13.59 -20.32 8.78
N SER A 188 14.24 -19.19 9.05
CA SER A 188 14.33 -18.65 10.40
C SER A 188 12.93 -18.18 10.79
N SER A 189 12.04 -19.13 11.07
CA SER A 189 10.75 -18.86 11.68
C SER A 189 11.04 -18.31 13.08
N ARG A 190 11.29 -17.00 13.18
CA ARG A 190 11.27 -16.28 14.45
C ARG A 190 9.85 -16.48 15.00
N PRO A 191 9.66 -17.31 16.04
CA PRO A 191 8.34 -17.86 16.34
C PRO A 191 7.36 -16.85 16.95
N ASN A 192 7.81 -15.62 17.23
CA ASN A 192 7.05 -14.59 17.96
C ASN A 192 6.88 -13.26 17.20
N ILE A 193 7.04 -13.22 15.87
CA ILE A 193 6.81 -11.97 15.11
C ILE A 193 5.31 -11.79 14.85
N SER A 194 4.78 -10.64 15.25
CA SER A 194 3.39 -10.27 14.95
C SER A 194 3.14 -10.28 13.43
N TYR A 195 1.95 -10.68 12.99
CA TYR A 195 1.60 -10.70 11.56
C TYR A 195 1.79 -9.35 10.86
N TYR A 196 1.51 -8.27 11.60
CA TYR A 196 1.71 -6.89 11.20
C TYR A 196 3.18 -6.53 11.03
N SER A 197 4.08 -7.13 11.82
CA SER A 197 5.53 -6.91 11.71
C SER A 197 6.22 -7.80 10.66
N ARG A 198 5.54 -8.85 10.16
CA ARG A 198 6.05 -9.72 9.09
C ARG A 198 5.87 -9.05 7.73
N ASP A 199 6.81 -9.19 6.81
CA ASP A 199 6.64 -8.68 5.44
C ASP A 199 5.73 -9.59 4.61
N TYR A 200 5.13 -9.07 3.54
CA TYR A 200 4.30 -9.88 2.64
C TYR A 200 5.16 -10.97 1.97
N ASN A 201 6.36 -10.59 1.50
CA ASN A 201 7.28 -11.49 0.78
C ASN A 201 7.81 -12.66 1.63
N GLU A 202 7.66 -12.60 2.95
CA GLU A 202 8.03 -13.69 3.87
C GLU A 202 6.92 -14.74 4.05
N GLN A 203 5.71 -14.47 3.54
CA GLN A 203 4.59 -15.42 3.62
C GLN A 203 4.75 -16.53 2.55
N PRO A 204 4.27 -17.76 2.82
CA PRO A 204 4.28 -18.82 1.83
C PRO A 204 3.47 -18.40 0.60
N LYS A 205 4.10 -18.47 -0.58
CA LYS A 205 3.45 -18.12 -1.85
C LYS A 205 2.46 -19.21 -2.27
N SER A 206 1.33 -18.80 -2.79
CA SER A 206 0.31 -19.63 -3.39
C SER A 206 -0.20 -19.00 -4.70
N GLU A 207 -1.10 -19.67 -5.41
CA GLU A 207 -1.76 -19.10 -6.61
C GLU A 207 -2.54 -17.82 -6.30
N LEU A 208 -2.99 -17.68 -5.04
CA LEU A 208 -3.77 -16.55 -4.53
C LEU A 208 -2.89 -15.33 -4.18
N SER A 209 -1.57 -15.51 -4.15
CA SER A 209 -0.62 -14.46 -3.78
C SER A 209 -0.39 -13.45 -4.89
N MET A 210 0.10 -12.27 -4.49
CA MET A 210 0.58 -11.22 -5.38
C MET A 210 1.74 -11.72 -6.24
N GLU A 211 1.72 -11.35 -7.51
CA GLU A 211 2.83 -11.49 -8.44
C GLU A 211 3.39 -10.13 -8.86
N PRO A 212 4.71 -10.04 -9.12
CA PRO A 212 5.30 -8.82 -9.67
C PRO A 212 4.65 -8.40 -10.97
N VAL A 213 4.53 -7.08 -11.13
CA VAL A 213 4.00 -6.42 -12.33
C VAL A 213 5.11 -5.52 -12.85
N LYS A 214 5.16 -5.30 -14.17
CA LYS A 214 6.12 -4.35 -14.74
C LYS A 214 5.87 -2.96 -14.17
N VAL A 215 6.95 -2.23 -13.87
CA VAL A 215 6.87 -0.88 -13.29
C VAL A 215 6.09 0.07 -14.18
N GLU A 216 6.21 -0.06 -15.51
CA GLU A 216 5.47 0.76 -16.46
C GLU A 216 3.94 0.55 -16.35
N GLU A 217 3.51 -0.71 -16.18
CA GLU A 217 2.10 -1.03 -15.95
C GLU A 217 1.66 -0.52 -14.57
N LEU A 218 2.45 -0.76 -13.52
CA LEU A 218 2.16 -0.30 -12.15
C LEU A 218 1.97 1.22 -12.09
N LYS A 219 2.79 1.99 -12.81
CA LYS A 219 2.68 3.46 -12.91
C LYS A 219 1.44 3.93 -13.67
N THR A 220 0.84 3.08 -14.51
CA THR A 220 -0.43 3.42 -15.18
C THR A 220 -1.64 3.20 -14.28
N GLU A 221 -1.49 2.46 -13.19
CA GLU A 221 -2.56 2.20 -12.24
C GLU A 221 -2.70 3.35 -11.25
N LYS A 222 -3.95 3.66 -10.87
CA LYS A 222 -4.27 4.67 -9.85
C LYS A 222 -4.37 4.09 -8.45
N CYS A 223 -4.78 2.82 -8.35
CA CYS A 223 -5.17 2.17 -7.10
C CYS A 223 -4.25 1.00 -6.78
N CYS A 224 -4.12 0.69 -5.49
CA CYS A 224 -3.51 -0.55 -5.01
C CYS A 224 -4.20 -1.79 -5.58
N ARG A 225 -3.42 -2.86 -5.68
CA ARG A 225 -3.96 -4.21 -5.85
C ARG A 225 -4.12 -4.89 -4.50
N ILE A 226 -5.05 -5.83 -4.38
CA ILE A 226 -5.22 -6.69 -3.20
C ILE A 226 -5.11 -8.16 -3.62
N SER A 227 -4.44 -8.98 -2.81
CA SER A 227 -4.34 -10.42 -3.06
C SER A 227 -5.67 -11.13 -2.77
N ALA A 228 -5.84 -12.32 -3.34
CA ALA A 228 -7.01 -13.15 -3.03
C ALA A 228 -6.98 -13.65 -1.58
N GLU A 229 -5.80 -13.87 -0.99
CA GLU A 229 -5.68 -14.23 0.43
C GLU A 229 -6.18 -13.11 1.34
N ASP A 230 -5.74 -11.87 1.10
CA ASP A 230 -6.17 -10.70 1.88
C ASP A 230 -7.67 -10.46 1.68
N LEU A 231 -8.20 -10.64 0.46
CA LEU A 231 -9.64 -10.56 0.20
C LEU A 231 -10.42 -11.58 1.03
N ILE A 232 -9.99 -12.85 1.04
CA ILE A 232 -10.66 -13.93 1.79
C ILE A 232 -10.60 -13.67 3.30
N GLU A 233 -9.42 -13.27 3.80
CA GLU A 233 -9.18 -12.99 5.21
C GLU A 233 -9.97 -11.77 5.69
N MET A 234 -9.95 -10.67 4.95
CA MET A 234 -10.64 -9.43 5.34
C MET A 234 -12.15 -9.47 5.10
N GLY A 235 -12.61 -10.33 4.18
CA GLY A 235 -14.02 -10.58 3.88
C GLY A 235 -14.66 -11.68 4.73
N GLU A 236 -13.89 -12.36 5.59
CA GLU A 236 -14.37 -13.50 6.42
C GLU A 236 -15.05 -14.61 5.58
N LEU A 237 -14.56 -14.82 4.34
CA LEU A 237 -15.21 -15.68 3.33
C LEU A 237 -14.95 -17.19 3.52
N CYS A 238 -13.86 -17.53 4.19
CA CYS A 238 -13.60 -18.86 4.70
C CYS A 238 -13.66 -18.76 6.23
N GLY A 239 -14.43 -19.64 6.87
CA GLY A 239 -14.71 -19.57 8.31
C GLY A 239 -13.46 -19.45 9.21
N PRO A 240 -13.65 -19.27 10.54
CA PRO A 240 -12.59 -18.87 11.49
C PRO A 240 -11.35 -19.80 11.56
N SER A 241 -11.38 -20.97 10.92
CA SER A 241 -10.30 -21.96 10.87
C SER A 241 -9.21 -21.70 9.81
N SER A 242 -9.38 -20.74 8.88
CA SER A 242 -8.38 -20.46 7.82
C SER A 242 -7.68 -19.10 7.90
N SER A 243 -8.05 -18.22 8.83
CA SER A 243 -7.37 -16.92 9.00
C SER A 243 -5.96 -17.14 9.56
N LYS A 244 -4.96 -16.61 8.85
CA LYS A 244 -3.55 -16.61 9.29
C LYS A 244 -3.22 -15.33 10.07
N SER A 245 -4.12 -14.35 10.14
CA SER A 245 -3.98 -13.20 11.01
C SER A 245 -4.18 -13.63 12.48
N PRO A 246 -3.26 -13.26 13.39
CA PRO A 246 -3.34 -13.57 14.81
C PRO A 246 -4.45 -12.79 15.51
N THR A 247 -5.02 -11.77 14.86
CA THR A 247 -6.26 -11.12 15.27
C THR A 247 -7.44 -12.01 14.89
N LYS A 248 -7.68 -13.06 15.67
CA LYS A 248 -9.01 -13.72 15.71
C LYS A 248 -10.03 -12.62 16.01
N ARG A 249 -10.77 -12.21 14.99
CA ARG A 249 -11.82 -11.22 15.15
C ARG A 249 -12.93 -11.81 15.99
N LYS A 250 -13.60 -10.94 16.75
CA LYS A 250 -14.77 -11.36 17.52
C LYS A 250 -15.79 -11.95 16.54
N PRO A 251 -16.38 -13.11 16.83
CA PRO A 251 -17.50 -13.60 16.03
C PRO A 251 -18.58 -12.51 15.96
N ASN A 252 -19.06 -12.20 14.76
CA ASN A 252 -19.98 -11.09 14.40
C ASN A 252 -19.38 -9.68 14.15
N SER A 253 -18.08 -9.52 13.85
CA SER A 253 -17.62 -8.25 13.28
C SER A 253 -18.16 -8.06 11.85
N ARG A 254 -18.56 -6.82 11.49
CA ARG A 254 -18.82 -6.50 10.08
C ARG A 254 -17.54 -6.69 9.25
N PRO A 255 -17.63 -7.20 8.01
CA PRO A 255 -16.46 -7.39 7.16
C PRO A 255 -15.73 -6.06 6.93
N MET A 256 -14.42 -6.11 6.75
CA MET A 256 -13.63 -4.88 6.49
C MET A 256 -13.75 -4.38 5.06
N ILE A 257 -14.24 -5.24 4.19
CA ILE A 257 -14.30 -4.99 2.76
C ILE A 257 -15.76 -4.98 2.28
N ILE A 258 -15.96 -4.27 1.19
CA ILE A 258 -17.11 -4.41 0.31
C ILE A 258 -16.58 -4.79 -1.06
N VAL A 259 -17.08 -5.89 -1.60
CA VAL A 259 -16.67 -6.40 -2.92
C VAL A 259 -17.64 -5.86 -3.96
N ILE A 260 -17.08 -5.22 -4.99
CA ILE A 260 -17.82 -4.62 -6.09
C ILE A 260 -17.48 -5.43 -7.35
N ASP A 261 -18.41 -6.29 -7.74
CA ASP A 261 -18.27 -7.10 -8.96
C ASP A 261 -18.79 -6.29 -10.15
N ILE A 262 -17.88 -5.99 -11.08
CA ILE A 262 -18.15 -5.15 -12.26
C ILE A 262 -18.47 -5.94 -13.52
N ARG A 263 -18.59 -7.27 -13.41
CA ARG A 263 -18.99 -8.14 -14.53
C ARG A 263 -20.45 -7.89 -14.90
N ASN A 264 -20.83 -8.39 -16.07
CA ASN A 264 -22.23 -8.37 -16.49
C ASN A 264 -23.10 -9.18 -15.51
N PRO A 265 -24.40 -8.90 -15.42
CA PRO A 265 -25.30 -9.61 -14.51
C PRO A 265 -25.34 -11.12 -14.76
N GLU A 266 -25.18 -11.57 -16.00
CA GLU A 266 -25.23 -13.00 -16.36
C GLU A 266 -24.04 -13.79 -15.78
N ASP A 267 -22.82 -13.23 -15.83
CA ASP A 267 -21.62 -13.87 -15.28
C ASP A 267 -21.57 -13.74 -13.75
N TYR A 268 -22.14 -12.67 -13.21
CA TYR A 268 -22.37 -12.53 -11.77
C TYR A 268 -23.32 -13.62 -11.25
N ALA A 269 -24.42 -13.88 -11.96
CA ALA A 269 -25.40 -14.91 -11.60
C ALA A 269 -24.85 -16.34 -11.64
N LYS A 270 -23.88 -16.62 -12.52
CA LYS A 270 -23.23 -17.95 -12.59
C LYS A 270 -22.35 -18.24 -11.37
N GLY A 271 -21.90 -17.22 -10.66
CA GLY A 271 -21.04 -17.38 -9.50
C GLY A 271 -20.36 -16.06 -9.12
N ALA A 272 -20.58 -15.64 -7.89
CA ALA A 272 -20.05 -14.41 -7.32
C ALA A 272 -19.47 -14.65 -5.93
N ILE A 273 -18.71 -13.67 -5.45
CA ILE A 273 -18.20 -13.69 -4.08
C ILE A 273 -19.37 -13.43 -3.11
N PRO A 274 -19.54 -14.23 -2.04
CA PRO A 274 -20.60 -14.03 -1.05
C PRO A 274 -20.60 -12.60 -0.50
N GLY A 275 -21.77 -11.95 -0.47
CA GLY A 275 -21.92 -10.58 0.02
C GLY A 275 -21.37 -9.48 -0.89
N SER A 276 -20.90 -9.81 -2.10
CA SER A 276 -20.54 -8.81 -3.11
C SER A 276 -21.77 -8.11 -3.67
N ILE A 277 -21.59 -6.88 -4.16
CA ILE A 277 -22.60 -6.15 -4.92
C ILE A 277 -22.22 -6.12 -6.40
N ASN A 278 -23.21 -6.19 -7.30
CA ASN A 278 -22.96 -6.08 -8.74
C ASN A 278 -23.20 -4.64 -9.23
N ILE A 279 -22.18 -4.04 -9.84
CA ILE A 279 -22.27 -2.74 -10.52
C ILE A 279 -21.61 -2.90 -11.89
N PRO A 280 -22.36 -3.32 -12.92
CA PRO A 280 -21.79 -3.66 -14.23
C PRO A 280 -21.00 -2.51 -14.86
N PHE A 281 -19.77 -2.78 -15.29
CA PHE A 281 -18.88 -1.78 -15.88
C PHE A 281 -19.52 -0.94 -17.01
N PRO A 282 -20.26 -1.52 -17.99
CA PRO A 282 -20.77 -0.76 -19.14
C PRO A 282 -21.84 0.28 -18.79
N SER A 283 -22.53 0.13 -17.66
CA SER A 283 -23.64 1.00 -17.25
C SER A 283 -23.38 1.73 -15.93
N ALA A 284 -22.18 1.59 -15.37
CA ALA A 284 -21.85 2.14 -14.05
C ALA A 284 -21.74 3.66 -14.04
N PHE A 285 -21.19 4.26 -15.09
CA PHE A 285 -20.92 5.69 -15.16
C PHE A 285 -21.74 6.36 -16.26
N SER A 286 -22.16 7.60 -16.02
CA SER A 286 -22.76 8.47 -17.03
C SER A 286 -21.70 8.94 -18.04
N PRO A 287 -22.09 9.48 -19.21
CA PRO A 287 -21.16 10.09 -20.15
C PRO A 287 -20.30 11.23 -19.54
N GLU A 288 -20.83 11.90 -18.51
CA GLU A 288 -20.15 12.95 -17.75
C GLU A 288 -19.17 12.40 -16.70
N GLY A 289 -19.17 11.08 -16.50
CA GLY A 289 -18.30 10.38 -15.55
C GLY A 289 -18.88 10.28 -14.13
N ASP A 290 -20.17 10.57 -13.93
CA ASP A 290 -20.79 10.39 -12.62
C ASP A 290 -21.23 8.94 -12.42
N LEU A 291 -21.15 8.44 -11.18
CA LEU A 291 -21.61 7.09 -10.86
C LEU A 291 -23.14 7.03 -10.85
N ASN A 292 -23.72 6.23 -11.76
CA ASN A 292 -25.15 6.12 -11.94
C ASN A 292 -25.84 5.59 -10.67
N PRO A 293 -26.88 6.27 -10.14
CA PRO A 293 -27.58 5.82 -8.95
C PRO A 293 -28.28 4.46 -9.16
N CYS A 294 -28.04 3.52 -8.25
CA CYS A 294 -28.76 2.26 -8.17
C CYS A 294 -28.73 1.70 -6.74
N ALA A 295 -29.46 0.61 -6.47
CA ALA A 295 -29.49 -0.02 -5.16
C ALA A 295 -28.08 -0.43 -4.67
N ALA A 296 -27.25 -1.00 -5.55
CA ALA A 296 -25.87 -1.36 -5.23
C ALA A 296 -25.00 -0.14 -4.88
N VAL A 297 -25.16 0.98 -5.59
CA VAL A 297 -24.46 2.24 -5.29
C VAL A 297 -24.92 2.83 -3.95
N ASN A 298 -26.19 2.67 -3.57
CA ASN A 298 -26.66 3.06 -2.24
C ASN A 298 -25.97 2.24 -1.14
N VAL A 299 -25.82 0.93 -1.33
CA VAL A 299 -25.06 0.06 -0.41
C VAL A 299 -23.60 0.49 -0.32
N LEU A 300 -22.97 0.79 -1.46
CA LEU A 300 -21.60 1.32 -1.52
C LEU A 300 -21.47 2.61 -0.68
N ASN A 301 -22.39 3.55 -0.86
CA ASN A 301 -22.39 4.84 -0.18
C ASN A 301 -22.68 4.76 1.33
N GLN A 302 -23.42 3.74 1.78
CA GLN A 302 -23.66 3.48 3.20
C GLN A 302 -22.41 2.90 3.90
N ASN A 303 -21.50 2.28 3.16
CA ASN A 303 -20.35 1.53 3.68
C ASN A 303 -19.00 2.27 3.47
N LYS A 304 -18.97 3.59 3.66
CA LYS A 304 -17.80 4.44 3.37
C LYS A 304 -16.49 3.95 4.01
N GLN A 305 -16.57 3.42 5.23
CA GLN A 305 -15.39 3.01 6.02
C GLN A 305 -14.74 1.70 5.55
N GLN A 306 -15.47 0.86 4.80
CA GLN A 306 -14.95 -0.40 4.27
C GLN A 306 -14.00 -0.16 3.10
N VAL A 307 -13.05 -1.08 2.93
CA VAL A 307 -12.18 -1.16 1.76
C VAL A 307 -13.01 -1.66 0.57
N LYS A 308 -13.02 -0.90 -0.51
CA LYS A 308 -13.78 -1.16 -1.72
C LYS A 308 -12.90 -2.00 -2.65
N VAL A 309 -13.25 -3.26 -2.84
CA VAL A 309 -12.47 -4.19 -3.65
C VAL A 309 -13.16 -4.39 -4.98
N ILE A 310 -12.57 -3.87 -6.05
CA ILE A 310 -13.11 -3.97 -7.40
C ILE A 310 -12.71 -5.33 -7.98
N VAL A 311 -13.72 -6.09 -8.40
CA VAL A 311 -13.57 -7.43 -8.95
C VAL A 311 -14.15 -7.45 -10.35
N GLY A 312 -13.35 -7.87 -11.31
CA GLY A 312 -13.79 -8.10 -12.69
C GLY A 312 -13.06 -9.29 -13.30
N SER A 313 -13.41 -9.59 -14.54
CA SER A 313 -12.62 -10.49 -15.38
C SER A 313 -11.22 -9.91 -15.62
N ARG A 314 -10.26 -10.73 -16.04
CA ARG A 314 -8.91 -10.26 -16.41
C ARG A 314 -9.00 -9.15 -17.47
N GLY A 315 -8.29 -8.05 -17.24
CA GLY A 315 -8.26 -6.91 -18.14
C GLY A 315 -8.11 -5.59 -17.40
N LYS A 316 -8.34 -4.47 -18.11
CA LYS A 316 -8.19 -3.11 -17.56
C LYS A 316 -9.48 -2.52 -16.97
N ASN A 317 -10.64 -3.16 -17.16
CA ASN A 317 -11.93 -2.61 -16.72
C ASN A 317 -11.96 -2.36 -15.21
N ALA A 318 -11.41 -3.27 -14.40
CA ALA A 318 -11.37 -3.09 -12.95
C ALA A 318 -10.47 -1.91 -12.53
N ASN A 319 -9.34 -1.74 -13.20
CA ASN A 319 -8.45 -0.60 -12.97
C ASN A 319 -9.10 0.73 -13.39
N ASN A 320 -9.77 0.75 -14.54
CA ASN A 320 -10.48 1.94 -15.02
C ASN A 320 -11.63 2.32 -14.08
N PHE A 321 -12.45 1.34 -13.68
CA PHE A 321 -13.54 1.54 -12.72
C PHE A 321 -13.02 2.07 -11.38
N ALA A 322 -11.92 1.50 -10.88
CA ALA A 322 -11.29 1.96 -9.65
C ALA A 322 -10.78 3.41 -9.78
N ALA A 323 -10.17 3.76 -10.92
CA ALA A 323 -9.73 5.13 -11.20
C ALA A 323 -10.90 6.13 -11.24
N ASP A 324 -12.04 5.76 -11.83
CA ASP A 324 -13.24 6.60 -11.84
C ASP A 324 -13.85 6.79 -10.44
N LEU A 325 -13.88 5.73 -9.61
CA LEU A 325 -14.27 5.88 -8.21
C LEU A 325 -13.34 6.82 -7.45
N VAL A 326 -12.03 6.71 -7.64
CA VAL A 326 -11.05 7.61 -7.02
C VAL A 326 -11.25 9.06 -7.49
N ARG A 327 -11.51 9.28 -8.78
CA ARG A 327 -11.82 10.61 -9.33
C ARG A 327 -13.04 11.24 -8.65
N LEU A 328 -14.05 10.41 -8.33
CA LEU A 328 -15.24 10.82 -7.56
C LEU A 328 -15.00 10.93 -6.04
N GLY A 329 -13.77 10.74 -5.56
CA GLY A 329 -13.40 10.93 -4.15
C GLY A 329 -13.62 9.71 -3.25
N TYR A 330 -13.91 8.53 -3.81
CA TYR A 330 -14.01 7.31 -3.00
C TYR A 330 -12.62 6.89 -2.50
N HIS A 331 -12.46 6.83 -1.18
CA HIS A 331 -11.23 6.36 -0.54
C HIS A 331 -11.26 4.83 -0.29
N LYS A 332 -10.09 4.26 0.01
CA LYS A 332 -9.86 2.84 0.27
C LYS A 332 -10.28 1.92 -0.89
N VAL A 333 -9.98 2.31 -2.13
CA VAL A 333 -10.27 1.52 -3.32
C VAL A 333 -9.06 0.68 -3.69
N CYS A 334 -9.21 -0.64 -3.83
CA CYS A 334 -8.21 -1.52 -4.43
C CYS A 334 -8.84 -2.43 -5.49
N VAL A 335 -8.00 -3.00 -6.36
CA VAL A 335 -8.40 -3.95 -7.41
C VAL A 335 -7.93 -5.37 -7.06
N LEU A 336 -8.79 -6.38 -7.24
CA LEU A 336 -8.38 -7.77 -7.03
C LEU A 336 -7.31 -8.19 -8.03
N HIS A 337 -6.15 -8.58 -7.52
CA HIS A 337 -5.06 -9.09 -8.34
C HIS A 337 -5.46 -10.36 -9.10
N LYS A 338 -5.10 -10.44 -10.39
CA LYS A 338 -5.46 -11.52 -11.33
C LYS A 338 -6.95 -11.66 -11.67
N GLY A 339 -7.80 -10.76 -11.16
CA GLY A 339 -9.25 -10.78 -11.39
C GLY A 339 -9.95 -11.96 -10.72
N ILE A 340 -11.25 -12.11 -10.96
CA ILE A 340 -12.08 -13.12 -10.26
C ILE A 340 -11.64 -14.57 -10.51
N ASP A 341 -10.98 -14.84 -11.63
CA ASP A 341 -10.58 -16.20 -12.02
C ASP A 341 -9.60 -16.85 -11.05
N VAL A 342 -8.84 -16.05 -10.30
CA VAL A 342 -7.94 -16.54 -9.25
C VAL A 342 -8.68 -17.27 -8.13
N LEU A 343 -9.98 -17.00 -7.95
CA LEU A 343 -10.80 -17.59 -6.90
C LEU A 343 -11.44 -18.92 -7.31
N ARG A 344 -11.34 -19.34 -8.58
CA ARG A 344 -11.97 -20.58 -9.07
C ARG A 344 -11.50 -21.83 -8.31
N SER A 345 -10.25 -21.86 -7.85
CA SER A 345 -9.68 -22.98 -7.09
C SER A 345 -10.08 -22.98 -5.61
N THR A 346 -10.71 -21.91 -5.11
CA THR A 346 -10.99 -21.73 -3.67
C THR A 346 -12.36 -22.23 -3.22
N ASN A 347 -13.25 -22.59 -4.15
CA ASN A 347 -14.65 -22.97 -3.90
C ASN A 347 -15.49 -21.91 -3.17
N ILE A 348 -15.05 -20.65 -3.07
CA ILE A 348 -15.79 -19.59 -2.37
C ILE A 348 -16.88 -18.94 -3.22
N LEU A 349 -16.88 -19.17 -4.54
CA LEU A 349 -17.85 -18.56 -5.46
C LEU A 349 -19.21 -19.25 -5.30
N THR A 350 -20.24 -18.44 -5.05
CA THR A 350 -21.62 -18.90 -4.82
C THR A 350 -22.57 -18.29 -5.84
N VAL A 351 -23.64 -18.99 -6.19
CA VAL A 351 -24.75 -18.41 -6.96
C VAL A 351 -25.50 -17.40 -6.06
N PRO A 352 -25.61 -16.13 -6.44
CA PRO A 352 -26.36 -15.14 -5.67
C PRO A 352 -27.84 -15.53 -5.51
N PRO A 353 -28.50 -15.20 -4.39
CA PRO A 353 -29.95 -15.41 -4.25
C PRO A 353 -30.72 -14.62 -5.32
N ALA A 354 -31.84 -15.17 -5.80
CA ALA A 354 -32.64 -14.57 -6.88
C ALA A 354 -33.15 -13.14 -6.56
N ASP A 355 -33.22 -12.77 -5.28
CA ASP A 355 -33.74 -11.47 -4.81
C ASP A 355 -32.73 -10.30 -4.94
N TYR A 356 -31.51 -10.55 -5.47
CA TYR A 356 -30.44 -9.56 -5.62
C TYR A 356 -30.29 -8.97 -7.04
N PHE A 357 -31.16 -9.36 -7.98
CA PHE A 357 -31.14 -8.93 -9.38
C PHE A 357 -32.10 -7.78 -9.69
#